data_AF-A0A0R1UDM7-F1
#
_entry.id   AF-A0A0R1UDM7-F1
#
_cell.length_a   1.000
_cell.length_b   1.000
_cell.length_c   1.000
_cell.angle_alpha   90.00
_cell.angle_beta   90.00
_cell.angle_gamma   90.00
#
_symmetry.space_group_name_H-M   'P 1'
#
loop_
_entity.id
_entity.type
_entity.pdbx_description
1 polymer ?
#
loop_
_entity_poly.entity_id
_entity_poly.type
_entity_poly.pdbx_seq_one_letter_code
_entity_poly.pdbx_strand_id
1 'polypeptide(L)'
;MSVLVALISLLIIACSNPNTAESKTENSNRASKITSQVWQIKNGKETIYGHIYQPKKTHGKMKVAILSHGFGESEEQMKPYAQNLARRGYFAYAYDFPGGSLSGRSKGRDMTQMSILLKKRTF
;
A
#
# COMPACT_ATOMS: atom_id res chain seq x y z
N MET A 1 -25.13 -68.29 11.29
CA MET A 1 -23.66 -68.28 11.16
C MET A 1 -23.26 -66.97 10.50
N SER A 2 -23.71 -65.85 11.08
CA SER A 2 -23.13 -65.21 12.28
C SER A 2 -21.94 -64.37 11.83
N VAL A 3 -22.14 -63.09 11.47
CA VAL A 3 -22.07 -61.92 12.37
C VAL A 3 -20.74 -61.81 13.15
N LEU A 4 -19.75 -62.68 12.88
CA LEU A 4 -18.49 -62.82 13.62
C LEU A 4 -17.24 -62.36 12.84
N VAL A 5 -17.38 -61.50 11.83
CA VAL A 5 -16.21 -60.89 11.15
C VAL A 5 -16.17 -59.36 11.32
N ALA A 6 -17.16 -58.77 11.99
CA ALA A 6 -17.28 -57.32 12.17
C ALA A 6 -16.70 -56.77 13.49
N LEU A 7 -15.96 -57.57 14.28
CA LEU A 7 -15.57 -57.21 15.66
C LEU A 7 -14.08 -57.34 16.00
N ILE A 8 -13.17 -57.55 15.03
CA ILE A 8 -11.73 -57.77 15.31
C ILE A 8 -10.79 -56.68 14.74
N SER A 9 -11.26 -55.64 14.04
CA SER A 9 -10.37 -54.56 13.56
C SER A 9 -10.32 -53.32 14.47
N LEU A 10 -10.82 -53.40 15.70
CA LEU A 10 -10.75 -52.30 16.67
C LEU A 10 -9.55 -52.47 17.62
N LEU A 11 -8.31 -52.49 17.12
CA LEU A 11 -7.11 -52.35 17.98
C LEU A 11 -5.85 -51.97 17.17
N ILE A 12 -5.85 -50.77 16.56
CA ILE A 12 -4.59 -50.04 16.31
C ILE A 12 -4.78 -48.63 16.86
N ILE A 13 -4.43 -48.48 18.14
CA ILE A 13 -4.45 -47.22 18.88
C ILE A 13 -3.10 -46.52 18.68
N ALA A 14 -3.21 -45.26 18.23
CA ALA A 14 -2.43 -44.08 18.58
C ALA A 14 -1.01 -43.81 18.03
N CYS A 15 -0.89 -42.53 17.63
CA CYS A 15 0.29 -41.66 17.58
C CYS A 15 1.26 -41.79 16.41
N SER A 16 1.06 -40.94 15.39
CA SER A 16 2.10 -40.07 14.80
C SER A 16 1.47 -39.15 13.76
N ASN A 17 1.38 -37.85 14.07
CA ASN A 17 1.13 -36.81 13.07
C ASN A 17 2.48 -36.33 12.52
N PRO A 18 2.69 -36.36 11.20
CA PRO A 18 3.44 -35.27 10.57
C PRO A 18 2.68 -34.71 9.38
N ASN A 19 2.41 -33.41 9.47
CA ASN A 19 1.98 -32.57 8.36
C ASN A 19 2.94 -32.72 7.18
N THR A 20 2.41 -32.96 5.97
CA THR A 20 3.01 -32.35 4.76
C THR A 20 1.92 -31.96 3.77
N ALA A 21 1.43 -30.74 4.00
CA ALA A 21 0.83 -29.77 3.10
C ALA A 21 0.52 -30.22 1.65
N GLU A 22 -0.78 -30.43 1.37
CA GLU A 22 -1.36 -29.95 0.11
C GLU A 22 -1.28 -28.43 0.09
N SER A 23 -0.48 -27.87 -0.82
CA SER A 23 -0.49 -26.43 -1.09
C SER A 23 -1.81 -26.05 -1.77
N LYS A 24 -2.84 -25.79 -0.96
CA LYS A 24 -3.97 -24.99 -1.40
C LYS A 24 -3.45 -23.57 -1.57
N THR A 25 -3.14 -23.20 -2.81
CA THR A 25 -2.99 -21.81 -3.22
C THR A 25 -4.33 -21.12 -2.92
N GLU A 26 -4.43 -20.54 -1.72
CA GLU A 26 -5.47 -19.58 -1.38
C GLU A 26 -5.28 -18.36 -2.29
N ASN A 27 -5.92 -18.41 -3.45
CA ASN A 27 -6.11 -17.26 -4.31
C ASN A 27 -7.13 -16.36 -3.60
N SER A 28 -6.65 -15.59 -2.63
CA SER A 28 -7.41 -14.58 -1.89
C SER A 28 -7.74 -13.42 -2.83
N ASN A 29 -8.72 -13.65 -3.70
CA ASN A 29 -9.45 -12.61 -4.40
C ASN A 29 -10.44 -11.91 -3.44
N ARG A 30 -9.98 -11.49 -2.26
CA ARG A 30 -10.61 -10.36 -1.58
C ARG A 30 -10.07 -9.13 -2.27
N ALA A 31 -10.79 -8.63 -3.26
CA ALA A 31 -10.62 -7.26 -3.73
C ALA A 31 -10.89 -6.33 -2.54
N SER A 32 -9.84 -6.05 -1.76
CA SER A 32 -9.92 -5.18 -0.59
C SER A 32 -10.42 -3.83 -1.09
N LYS A 33 -11.61 -3.44 -0.62
CA LYS A 33 -12.15 -2.11 -0.91
C LYS A 33 -11.16 -1.09 -0.36
N ILE A 34 -10.61 -0.27 -1.23
CA ILE A 34 -9.73 0.84 -0.86
C ILE A 34 -10.55 2.12 -0.66
N THR A 35 -10.07 3.01 0.20
CA THR A 35 -10.58 4.36 0.35
C THR A 35 -9.49 5.35 -0.01
N SER A 36 -9.87 6.48 -0.60
CA SER A 36 -8.96 7.57 -0.90
C SER A 36 -9.49 8.90 -0.36
N GLN A 37 -8.61 9.73 0.15
CA GLN A 37 -8.95 11.06 0.65
C GLN A 37 -7.82 12.04 0.33
N VAL A 38 -8.20 13.28 0.02
CA VAL A 38 -7.24 14.37 -0.16
C VAL A 38 -6.67 14.74 1.19
N TRP A 39 -5.37 15.01 1.24
CA TRP A 39 -4.73 15.56 2.41
C TRP A 39 -3.71 16.63 2.04
N GLN A 40 -3.77 17.75 2.76
CA GLN A 40 -2.86 18.88 2.59
C GLN A 40 -2.04 19.08 3.86
N ILE A 41 -0.73 19.23 3.69
CA ILE A 41 0.22 19.47 4.77
C ILE A 41 0.80 20.87 4.59
N LYS A 42 0.71 21.72 5.62
CA LYS A 42 1.26 23.08 5.59
C LYS A 42 2.58 23.15 6.36
N ASN A 43 3.57 23.83 5.79
CA ASN A 43 4.83 24.14 6.45
C ASN A 43 5.27 25.57 6.05
N GLY A 44 5.03 26.55 6.93
CA GLY A 44 5.28 27.95 6.62
C GLY A 44 4.49 28.41 5.39
N LYS A 45 5.20 28.87 4.34
CA LYS A 45 4.61 29.30 3.06
C LYS A 45 4.35 28.15 2.09
N GLU A 46 4.85 26.95 2.39
CA GLU A 46 4.70 25.77 1.54
C GLU A 46 3.45 24.99 1.92
N THR A 47 2.76 24.46 0.91
CA THR A 47 1.65 23.54 1.07
C THR A 47 1.88 22.34 0.17
N ILE A 48 1.88 21.16 0.77
CA ILE A 48 1.99 19.88 0.06
C ILE A 48 0.58 19.33 -0.11
N TYR A 49 0.16 19.20 -1.37
CA TYR A 49 -1.05 18.51 -1.76
C TYR A 49 -0.78 17.03 -1.97
N GLY A 50 -1.71 16.16 -1.59
CA GLY A 50 -1.63 14.75 -1.94
C GLY A 50 -2.90 13.98 -1.65
N HIS A 51 -2.86 12.69 -1.97
CA HIS A 51 -3.91 11.73 -1.73
C HIS A 51 -3.39 10.60 -0.83
N ILE A 52 -4.14 10.31 0.22
CA ILE A 52 -4.00 9.09 1.01
C ILE A 52 -4.82 7.99 0.34
N TYR A 53 -4.26 6.79 0.26
CA TYR A 53 -4.91 5.55 -0.14
C TYR A 53 -4.69 4.49 0.95
N GLN A 54 -5.77 3.86 1.41
CA GLN A 54 -5.70 2.84 2.46
C GLN A 54 -6.81 1.79 2.31
N PRO A 55 -6.67 0.60 2.91
CA PRO A 55 -7.76 -0.35 3.02
C PRO A 55 -8.97 0.24 3.77
N LYS A 56 -10.20 -0.09 3.37
CA LYS A 56 -11.42 0.34 4.07
C LYS A 56 -11.53 -0.21 5.50
N LYS A 57 -10.97 -1.39 5.74
CA LYS A 57 -10.90 -2.02 7.07
C LYS A 57 -9.44 -2.11 7.46
N THR A 58 -9.08 -1.39 8.52
CA THR A 58 -7.72 -1.38 9.06
C THR A 58 -7.76 -1.94 10.47
N HIS A 59 -6.90 -2.90 10.77
CA HIS A 59 -6.75 -3.47 12.10
C HIS A 59 -5.30 -3.25 12.55
N GLY A 60 -5.09 -2.54 13.66
CA GLY A 60 -3.76 -2.31 14.22
C GLY A 60 -2.87 -1.33 13.43
N LYS A 61 -1.56 -1.38 13.69
CA LYS A 61 -0.55 -0.52 13.04
C LYS A 61 -0.36 -0.91 11.57
N MET A 62 -0.33 0.09 10.68
CA MET A 62 -0.11 -0.10 9.25
C MET A 62 1.30 0.33 8.83
N LYS A 63 1.86 -0.37 7.83
CA LYS A 63 3.07 0.08 7.14
C LYS A 63 2.72 1.28 6.26
N VAL A 64 3.59 2.29 6.26
CA VAL A 64 3.40 3.52 5.47
C VAL A 64 4.32 3.51 4.26
N ALA A 65 3.78 3.92 3.12
CA ALA A 65 4.54 4.20 1.91
C ALA A 65 4.28 5.65 1.47
N ILE A 66 5.34 6.41 1.20
CA ILE A 66 5.25 7.77 0.66
C ILE A 66 5.72 7.70 -0.79
N LEU A 67 4.90 8.18 -1.72
CA LEU A 67 5.12 8.07 -3.15
C LEU A 67 5.40 9.45 -3.74
N SER A 68 6.58 9.58 -4.31
CA SER A 68 7.06 10.77 -5.00
C SER A 68 6.92 10.57 -6.50
N HIS A 69 6.38 11.56 -7.20
CA HIS A 69 6.30 11.56 -8.66
C HIS A 69 7.61 12.00 -9.33
N GLY A 70 7.77 11.75 -10.63
CA GLY A 70 8.92 12.22 -11.42
C GLY A 70 8.83 13.72 -11.74
N PHE A 71 9.91 14.31 -12.27
CA PHE A 71 9.91 15.72 -12.68
C PHE A 71 8.84 16.01 -13.75
N GLY A 72 8.02 17.04 -13.53
CA GLY A 72 6.95 17.46 -14.43
C GLY A 72 5.64 16.69 -14.30
N GLU A 73 5.64 15.54 -13.61
CA GLU A 73 4.44 14.77 -13.27
C GLU A 73 3.75 15.31 -12.01
N SER A 74 2.64 14.72 -11.58
CA SER A 74 1.94 15.01 -10.34
C SER A 74 1.65 13.72 -9.55
N GLU A 75 1.02 13.87 -8.39
CA GLU A 75 0.51 12.80 -7.54
C GLU A 75 -0.43 11.82 -8.26
N GLU A 76 -1.10 12.27 -9.32
CA GLU A 76 -2.05 11.50 -10.11
C GLU A 76 -1.38 10.31 -10.80
N GLN A 77 -0.16 10.48 -11.32
CA GLN A 77 0.64 9.41 -11.92
C GLN A 77 0.99 8.32 -10.89
N MET A 78 1.02 8.66 -9.60
CA MET A 78 1.29 7.72 -8.51
C MET A 78 0.05 6.95 -8.06
N LYS A 79 -1.16 7.33 -8.50
CA LYS A 79 -2.43 6.69 -8.08
C LYS A 79 -2.45 5.17 -8.28
N PRO A 80 -2.06 4.58 -9.44
CA PRO A 80 -2.07 3.13 -9.61
C PRO A 80 -1.19 2.39 -8.60
N TYR A 81 0.00 2.95 -8.31
CA TYR A 81 0.95 2.42 -7.33
C TYR A 81 0.39 2.51 -5.92
N ALA A 82 -0.18 3.67 -5.55
CA ALA A 82 -0.79 3.89 -4.25
C ALA A 82 -1.96 2.93 -3.99
N GLN A 83 -2.81 2.72 -4.99
CA GLN A 83 -3.91 1.75 -4.92
C GLN A 83 -3.40 0.32 -4.80
N ASN A 84 -2.32 -0.06 -5.51
CA ASN A 84 -1.74 -1.40 -5.40
C ASN A 84 -1.18 -1.65 -4.00
N LEU A 85 -0.46 -0.68 -3.43
CA LEU A 85 0.04 -0.74 -2.06
C LEU A 85 -1.09 -0.80 -1.04
N ALA A 86 -2.14 0.02 -1.20
CA ALA A 86 -3.31 -0.01 -0.33
C ALA A 86 -4.03 -1.37 -0.37
N ARG A 87 -4.17 -1.99 -1.55
CA ARG A 87 -4.73 -3.35 -1.67
C ARG A 87 -3.90 -4.40 -0.93
N ARG A 88 -2.60 -4.18 -0.74
CA ARG A 88 -1.67 -5.03 0.01
C ARG A 88 -1.58 -4.68 1.51
N GLY A 89 -2.40 -3.75 2.01
CA GLY A 89 -2.45 -3.41 3.43
C GLY A 89 -1.55 -2.25 3.86
N TYR A 90 -1.02 -1.47 2.92
CA TYR A 90 -0.24 -0.26 3.23
C TYR A 90 -1.14 0.97 3.36
N PHE A 91 -0.72 1.92 4.18
CA PHE A 91 -1.15 3.31 4.10
C PHE A 91 -0.23 4.02 3.10
N ALA A 92 -0.75 4.38 1.93
CA ALA A 92 0.03 5.01 0.87
C ALA A 92 -0.34 6.50 0.75
N TYR A 93 0.65 7.39 0.74
CA TYR A 93 0.47 8.81 0.49
C TYR A 93 1.21 9.21 -0.77
N ALA A 94 0.46 9.56 -1.82
CA ALA A 94 1.01 10.13 -3.05
C ALA A 94 0.87 11.65 -2.99
N TYR A 95 1.95 12.38 -3.19
CA TYR A 95 1.97 13.83 -3.01
C TYR A 95 2.62 14.56 -4.18
N ASP A 96 2.29 15.84 -4.30
CA ASP A 96 2.87 16.77 -5.25
C ASP A 96 4.08 17.49 -4.64
N PHE A 97 5.20 17.56 -5.36
CA PHE A 97 6.29 18.44 -4.97
C PHE A 97 5.93 19.91 -5.26
N PRO A 98 6.12 20.85 -4.30
CA PRO A 98 6.09 22.28 -4.60
C PRO A 98 7.13 22.60 -5.69
N GLY A 99 6.67 23.08 -6.85
CA GLY A 99 7.52 23.38 -8.00
C GLY A 99 8.03 22.16 -8.79
N GLY A 100 7.72 20.92 -8.40
CA GLY A 100 8.19 19.73 -9.12
C GLY A 100 7.23 19.23 -10.21
N SER A 101 6.02 19.80 -10.28
CA SER A 101 4.94 19.37 -11.16
C SER A 101 4.50 20.50 -12.08
N LEU A 102 4.19 20.21 -13.34
CA LEU A 102 3.60 21.18 -14.27
C LEU A 102 2.10 21.41 -14.00
N SER A 103 1.41 20.41 -13.47
CA SER A 103 -0.04 20.42 -13.22
C SER A 103 -0.42 20.17 -11.75
N GLY A 104 0.57 20.13 -10.86
CA GLY A 104 0.40 19.80 -9.45
C GLY A 104 -0.21 20.94 -8.63
N ARG A 105 -0.71 20.57 -7.46
CA ARG A 105 -1.51 21.44 -6.59
C ARG A 105 -0.74 21.94 -5.38
N SER A 106 0.45 21.39 -5.11
CA SER A 106 1.37 21.93 -4.10
C SER A 106 1.83 23.35 -4.43
N LYS A 107 2.08 24.15 -3.39
CA LYS A 107 2.38 25.58 -3.49
C LYS A 107 3.56 25.97 -2.59
N GLY A 108 4.11 27.17 -2.84
CA GLY A 108 5.10 27.83 -1.98
C GLY A 108 6.55 27.75 -2.47
N ARG A 109 6.80 27.11 -3.61
CA ARG A 109 8.11 27.08 -4.27
C ARG A 109 7.95 26.93 -5.78
N ASP A 110 8.83 27.60 -6.53
CA ASP A 110 8.87 27.51 -7.99
C ASP A 110 9.80 26.41 -8.47
N MET A 111 9.56 25.90 -9.68
CA MET A 111 10.36 24.84 -10.32
C MET A 111 11.85 25.20 -10.41
N THR A 112 12.13 26.47 -10.68
CA THR A 112 13.46 27.04 -10.73
C THR A 112 14.21 26.83 -9.41
N GLN A 113 13.53 26.92 -8.28
CA GLN A 113 14.16 26.82 -6.95
C GLN A 113 14.46 25.38 -6.51
N MET A 114 14.17 24.38 -7.35
CA MET A 114 14.32 22.94 -7.03
C MET A 114 15.64 22.31 -7.51
N SER A 115 16.51 23.07 -8.19
CA SER A 115 17.82 22.59 -8.68
C SER A 115 18.99 23.17 -7.87
N ILE A 116 20.00 22.34 -7.58
CA ILE A 116 21.20 22.72 -6.80
C ILE A 116 21.95 23.92 -7.43
N LEU A 117 21.91 24.04 -8.77
CA LEU A 117 22.65 25.06 -9.52
C LEU A 117 21.85 26.36 -9.76
N LEU A 118 20.53 26.34 -9.61
CA LEU A 118 19.71 27.52 -9.87
C LEU A 118 19.55 28.42 -8.64
N LYS A 119 20.25 28.09 -7.55
CA LYS A 119 20.44 28.96 -6.40
C LYS A 119 21.64 29.88 -6.62
N LYS A 120 21.65 30.66 -7.72
CA LYS A 120 22.60 31.78 -7.92
C LYS A 120 22.13 32.72 -9.03
N ARG A 121 21.53 33.84 -8.63
CA ARG A 121 21.82 35.22 -9.10
C ARG A 121 20.83 36.20 -8.47
N THR A 122 21.16 36.63 -7.27
CA THR A 122 20.94 38.04 -6.91
C THR A 122 22.28 38.69 -7.19
N PHE A 123 22.36 39.46 -8.29
CA PHE A 123 23.37 40.50 -8.44
C PHE A 123 22.74 41.81 -7.98
#